data_AF-A0A935YGL3-F1
#
_entry.id   AF-A0A935YGL3-F1
#
_cell.length_a   1.000
_cell.length_b   1.000
_cell.length_c   1.000
_cell.angle_alpha   90.00
_cell.angle_beta   90.00
_cell.angle_gamma   90.00
#
_symmetry.space_group_name_H-M   'P 1'
#
loop_
_entity.id
_entity.type
_entity.pdbx_description
1 polymer ?
#
loop_
_entity_poly.entity_id
_entity_poly.type
_entity_poly.pdbx_seq_one_letter_code
_entity_poly.pdbx_strand_id
1 'polypeptide(L)'
;MSRKNLLVASLSLCLLTYAASNALATNSIRNTWKTRYTTACSTLRGAADSCLLCHTSTNADNDNLNNYGQLLADNNRNYAAAESQDSDGDGRTNGQEILNDCTFPADAASPEETWSWGTIKAIHR
;
A
#
# COMPACT_ATOMS: atom_id res chain seq x y z
N MET A 1 42.67 24.96 3.04
CA MET A 1 41.89 23.72 3.28
C MET A 1 42.54 22.57 2.51
N SER A 2 42.86 21.47 3.18
CA SER A 2 43.54 20.32 2.57
C SER A 2 42.61 19.58 1.62
N ARG A 3 43.09 19.16 0.42
CA ARG A 3 42.32 18.43 -0.61
C ARG A 3 41.64 17.15 -0.10
N LYS A 4 42.14 16.57 1.00
CA LYS A 4 41.53 15.42 1.69
C LYS A 4 40.18 15.77 2.34
N ASN A 5 39.98 17.02 2.76
CA ASN A 5 38.73 17.46 3.41
C ASN A 5 37.61 17.77 2.38
N LEU A 6 37.96 18.02 1.11
CA LEU A 6 36.99 18.25 0.03
C LEU A 6 36.34 16.96 -0.47
N LEU A 7 37.10 15.85 -0.50
CA LEU A 7 36.63 14.53 -0.94
C LEU A 7 35.69 13.89 0.07
N VAL A 8 36.00 14.00 1.37
CA VAL A 8 35.12 13.49 2.45
C VAL A 8 33.81 14.27 2.53
N ALA A 9 33.83 15.59 2.28
CA ALA A 9 32.62 16.40 2.25
C ALA A 9 31.68 16.07 1.06
N SER A 10 32.22 15.68 -0.10
CA SER A 10 31.40 15.31 -1.27
C SER A 10 30.74 13.93 -1.15
N LEU A 11 31.43 12.96 -0.53
CA LEU A 11 30.88 11.61 -0.35
C LEU A 11 29.70 11.60 0.64
N SER A 12 29.79 12.39 1.71
CA SER A 12 28.72 12.55 2.70
C SER A 12 27.48 13.24 2.12
N LEU A 13 27.63 14.15 1.16
CA LEU A 13 26.51 14.85 0.53
C LEU A 13 25.70 13.94 -0.42
N CYS A 14 26.36 13.03 -1.15
CA CYS A 14 25.66 12.06 -2.01
C CYS A 14 24.84 11.03 -1.21
N LEU A 15 25.36 10.54 -0.08
CA LEU A 15 24.64 9.58 0.78
C LEU A 15 23.37 10.18 1.41
N LEU A 16 23.40 11.48 1.77
CA LEU A 16 22.23 12.19 2.29
C LEU A 16 21.13 12.39 1.23
N THR A 17 21.50 12.59 -0.03
CA THR A 17 20.50 12.76 -1.11
C THR A 17 19.75 11.47 -1.46
N TYR A 18 20.39 10.30 -1.32
CA TYR A 18 19.79 9.00 -1.65
C TYR A 18 18.80 8.50 -0.58
N ALA A 19 19.08 8.75 0.70
CA ALA A 19 18.14 8.39 1.78
C ALA A 19 16.86 9.26 1.73
N ALA A 20 16.98 10.54 1.36
CA ALA A 20 15.85 11.46 1.30
C ALA A 20 14.83 11.09 0.19
N SER A 21 15.29 10.62 -0.97
CA SER A 21 14.40 10.25 -2.09
C SER A 21 13.47 9.07 -1.75
N ASN A 22 13.96 8.08 -1.02
CA ASN A 22 13.19 6.90 -0.64
C ASN A 22 12.10 7.23 0.41
N ALA A 23 12.40 8.13 1.35
CA ALA A 23 11.42 8.63 2.31
C ALA A 23 10.34 9.51 1.66
N LEU A 24 10.69 10.26 0.61
CA LEU A 24 9.73 11.10 -0.13
C LEU A 24 8.78 10.27 -1.00
N ALA A 25 9.28 9.20 -1.64
CA ALA A 25 8.48 8.32 -2.48
C ALA A 25 7.37 7.62 -1.67
N THR A 26 7.71 7.03 -0.53
CA THR A 26 6.76 6.36 0.38
C THR A 26 5.73 7.34 0.94
N ASN A 27 6.16 8.54 1.34
CA ASN A 27 5.26 9.59 1.80
C ASN A 27 4.27 10.03 0.72
N SER A 28 4.70 10.15 -0.54
CA SER A 28 3.81 10.55 -1.64
C SER A 28 2.71 9.52 -1.88
N ILE A 29 3.05 8.24 -1.99
CA ILE A 29 2.09 7.16 -2.29
C ILE A 29 1.06 7.04 -1.17
N ARG A 30 1.52 7.04 0.08
CA ARG A 30 0.66 6.98 1.26
C ARG A 30 -0.30 8.17 1.32
N ASN A 31 0.20 9.37 1.05
CA ASN A 31 -0.64 10.57 1.07
C ASN A 31 -1.68 10.53 -0.06
N THR A 32 -1.30 10.15 -1.28
CA THR A 32 -2.25 10.01 -2.39
C THR A 32 -3.31 8.95 -2.10
N TRP A 33 -2.93 7.81 -1.52
CA TRP A 33 -3.88 6.78 -1.08
C TRP A 33 -4.88 7.37 -0.07
N LYS A 34 -4.41 8.07 0.97
CA LYS A 34 -5.28 8.70 1.98
C LYS A 34 -6.18 9.80 1.41
N THR A 35 -5.71 10.54 0.41
CA THR A 35 -6.51 11.55 -0.28
C THR A 35 -7.59 10.92 -1.15
N ARG A 36 -7.34 9.74 -1.75
CA ARG A 36 -8.35 9.03 -2.52
C ARG A 36 -9.38 8.34 -1.63
N TYR A 37 -8.94 7.68 -0.58
CA TYR A 37 -9.80 6.90 0.32
C TYR A 37 -10.06 7.64 1.63
N THR A 38 -10.72 8.80 1.54
CA THR A 38 -11.01 9.66 2.70
C THR A 38 -11.94 9.00 3.72
N THR A 39 -12.77 8.06 3.27
CA THR A 39 -13.74 7.32 4.08
C THR A 39 -13.22 5.97 4.58
N ALA A 40 -11.99 5.56 4.20
CA ALA A 40 -11.43 4.31 4.69
C ALA A 40 -11.36 4.30 6.22
N CYS A 41 -11.66 3.15 6.81
CA CYS A 41 -11.69 3.00 8.25
C CYS A 41 -10.30 3.20 8.90
N SER A 42 -10.28 3.49 10.20
CA SER A 42 -9.05 3.79 10.95
C SER A 42 -8.01 2.66 10.87
N THR A 43 -8.44 1.40 10.87
CA THR A 43 -7.58 0.22 10.75
C THR A 43 -6.78 0.23 9.44
N LEU A 44 -7.46 0.39 8.29
CA LEU A 44 -6.80 0.48 6.98
C LEU A 44 -5.91 1.72 6.87
N ARG A 45 -6.34 2.85 7.42
CA ARG A 45 -5.51 4.06 7.44
C ARG A 45 -4.23 3.87 8.27
N GLY A 46 -4.32 3.13 9.38
CA GLY A 46 -3.17 2.74 10.19
C GLY A 46 -2.23 1.78 9.46
N ALA A 47 -2.78 0.80 8.72
CA ALA A 47 -2.00 -0.09 7.88
C ALA A 47 -1.30 0.64 6.73
N ALA A 48 -1.94 1.64 6.14
CA ALA A 48 -1.32 2.52 5.15
C ALA A 48 -0.17 3.34 5.77
N ASP A 49 -0.28 3.75 7.03
CA ASP A 49 0.79 4.42 7.78
C ASP A 49 1.97 3.51 8.10
N SER A 50 1.74 2.22 8.34
CA SER A 50 2.76 1.23 8.69
C SER A 50 3.29 0.42 7.50
N CYS A 51 2.96 0.81 6.27
CA CYS A 51 3.27 0.09 5.02
C CYS A 51 2.57 -1.27 4.85
N LEU A 52 1.94 -1.81 5.89
CA LEU A 52 1.30 -3.13 5.88
C LEU A 52 0.11 -3.25 4.92
N LEU A 53 -0.43 -2.13 4.44
CA LEU A 53 -1.49 -2.19 3.43
C LEU A 53 -0.98 -2.70 2.07
N CYS A 54 0.25 -2.33 1.67
CA CYS A 54 0.82 -2.70 0.37
C CYS A 54 1.99 -3.68 0.47
N HIS A 55 2.52 -3.90 1.67
CA HIS A 55 3.70 -4.70 1.91
C HIS A 55 3.39 -5.81 2.92
N THR A 56 4.12 -6.92 2.80
CA THR A 56 4.05 -8.06 3.73
C THR A 56 4.80 -7.82 5.05
N SER A 57 5.53 -6.71 5.15
CA SER A 57 6.17 -6.26 6.40
C SER A 57 6.18 -4.73 6.48
N THR A 58 6.60 -4.19 7.63
CA THR A 58 6.66 -2.72 7.83
C THR A 58 7.79 -2.03 7.05
N ASN A 59 8.61 -2.79 6.32
CA ASN A 59 9.64 -2.26 5.44
C ASN A 59 9.02 -1.92 4.08
N ALA A 60 9.24 -0.70 3.57
CA ALA A 60 8.68 -0.26 2.30
C ALA A 60 9.56 -0.66 1.09
N ASP A 61 9.93 -1.93 0.98
CA ASP A 61 10.73 -2.45 -0.12
C ASP A 61 9.83 -2.81 -1.32
N ASN A 62 10.32 -2.71 -2.55
CA ASN A 62 9.54 -3.24 -3.68
C ASN A 62 9.60 -4.77 -3.72
N ASP A 63 10.60 -5.38 -3.09
CA ASP A 63 10.77 -6.84 -3.06
C ASP A 63 9.81 -7.54 -2.07
N ASN A 64 9.04 -6.79 -1.27
CA ASN A 64 8.13 -7.33 -0.26
C ASN A 64 6.67 -6.89 -0.42
N LEU A 65 6.26 -6.47 -1.62
CA LEU A 65 4.87 -6.13 -1.91
C LEU A 65 3.94 -7.33 -1.66
N ASN A 66 2.76 -7.07 -1.10
CA ASN A 66 1.66 -8.03 -1.12
C ASN A 66 0.93 -7.95 -2.48
N ASN A 67 -0.08 -8.78 -2.72
CA ASN A 67 -0.77 -8.81 -4.02
C ASN A 67 -1.39 -7.47 -4.41
N TYR A 68 -1.97 -6.72 -3.45
CA TYR A 68 -2.51 -5.38 -3.71
C TYR A 68 -1.41 -4.37 -4.03
N GLY A 69 -0.29 -4.41 -3.30
CA GLY A 69 0.88 -3.58 -3.57
C GLY A 69 1.49 -3.85 -4.94
N GLN A 70 1.59 -5.12 -5.34
CA GLN A 70 2.06 -5.53 -6.67
C GLN A 70 1.11 -5.02 -7.76
N LEU A 71 -0.20 -5.19 -7.57
CA LEU A 71 -1.20 -4.68 -8.50
C LEU A 71 -1.08 -3.16 -8.70
N LEU A 72 -0.87 -2.40 -7.62
CA LEU A 72 -0.62 -0.97 -7.73
C LEU A 72 0.70 -0.68 -8.46
N ALA A 73 1.76 -1.45 -8.22
CA ALA A 73 3.03 -1.26 -8.93
C ALA A 73 2.86 -1.50 -10.45
N ASP A 74 2.20 -2.59 -10.83
CA ASP A 74 1.98 -2.99 -12.23
C ASP A 74 1.09 -1.98 -12.98
N ASN A 75 0.14 -1.36 -12.27
CA ASN A 75 -0.77 -0.36 -12.83
C ASN A 75 -0.25 1.09 -12.68
N ASN A 76 1.05 1.28 -12.47
CA ASN A 76 1.66 2.60 -12.29
C ASN A 76 0.93 3.45 -11.23
N ARG A 77 0.51 2.79 -10.15
CA ARG A 77 -0.22 3.32 -8.99
C ARG A 77 -1.59 3.92 -9.35
N ASN A 78 -2.22 3.41 -10.41
CA ASN A 78 -3.60 3.76 -10.75
C ASN A 78 -4.58 3.05 -9.82
N TYR A 79 -4.97 3.75 -8.75
CA TYR A 79 -5.94 3.25 -7.78
C TYR A 79 -7.30 2.90 -8.39
N ALA A 80 -7.77 3.65 -9.39
CA ALA A 80 -9.05 3.37 -10.04
C ALA A 80 -9.02 2.05 -10.82
N ALA A 81 -7.89 1.71 -11.44
CA ALA A 81 -7.70 0.39 -12.06
C ALA A 81 -7.71 -0.71 -11.00
N ALA A 82 -6.99 -0.51 -9.90
CA ALA A 82 -6.89 -1.48 -8.82
C ALA A 82 -8.22 -1.75 -8.10
N GLU A 83 -9.11 -0.76 -7.95
CA GLU A 83 -10.39 -0.88 -7.23
C GLU A 83 -11.32 -1.97 -7.76
N SER A 84 -11.24 -2.28 -9.06
CA SER A 84 -12.07 -3.29 -9.72
C SER A 84 -11.53 -4.71 -9.64
N GLN A 85 -10.29 -4.87 -9.16
CA GLN A 85 -9.64 -6.16 -9.02
C GLN A 85 -9.89 -6.73 -7.62
N ASP A 86 -9.69 -8.03 -7.49
CA ASP A 86 -9.75 -8.79 -6.25
C ASP A 86 -8.35 -9.39 -6.04
N SER A 87 -7.54 -8.80 -5.14
CA SER A 87 -6.12 -9.16 -5.07
C SER A 87 -5.84 -10.39 -4.21
N ASP A 88 -6.80 -10.84 -3.40
CA ASP A 88 -6.66 -12.04 -2.57
C ASP A 88 -7.61 -13.19 -2.95
N GLY A 89 -8.52 -12.95 -3.90
CA GLY A 89 -9.41 -13.96 -4.47
C GLY A 89 -10.57 -14.30 -3.56
N ASP A 90 -10.90 -13.45 -2.59
CA ASP A 90 -12.01 -13.70 -1.67
C ASP A 90 -13.39 -13.43 -2.30
N GLY A 91 -13.42 -12.81 -3.50
CA GLY A 91 -14.61 -12.44 -4.26
C GLY A 91 -15.18 -11.06 -3.91
N ARG A 92 -14.45 -10.20 -3.22
CA ARG A 92 -14.70 -8.77 -3.03
C ARG A 92 -13.67 -8.01 -3.85
N THR A 93 -14.04 -6.86 -4.40
CA THR A 93 -13.04 -6.02 -5.06
C THR A 93 -12.30 -5.18 -4.02
N ASN A 94 -11.05 -4.85 -4.31
CA ASN A 94 -10.22 -3.99 -3.48
C ASN A 94 -10.94 -2.69 -3.09
N GLY A 95 -11.72 -2.11 -4.01
CA GLY A 95 -12.50 -0.92 -3.77
C GLY A 95 -13.64 -1.14 -2.77
N GLN A 96 -14.36 -2.26 -2.88
CA GLN A 96 -15.40 -2.63 -1.94
C GLN A 96 -14.83 -2.81 -0.53
N GLU A 97 -13.70 -3.50 -0.42
CA GLU A 97 -13.03 -3.75 0.84
C GLU A 97 -12.58 -2.46 1.54
N ILE A 98 -11.92 -1.57 0.79
CA ILE A 98 -11.41 -0.30 1.32
C ILE A 98 -12.55 0.67 1.69
N LEU A 99 -13.57 0.77 0.84
CA LEU A 99 -14.60 1.82 0.96
C LEU A 99 -15.78 1.41 1.84
N ASN A 100 -16.12 0.11 1.88
CA ASN A 100 -17.38 -0.35 2.48
C ASN A 100 -17.15 -1.34 3.61
N ASP A 101 -16.25 -2.32 3.44
CA ASP A 101 -16.17 -3.47 4.35
C ASP A 101 -15.10 -3.30 5.45
N CYS A 102 -14.17 -2.34 5.31
CA CYS A 102 -13.04 -2.16 6.23
C CYS A 102 -12.15 -3.43 6.31
N THR A 103 -12.04 -4.16 5.21
CA THR A 103 -11.17 -5.33 5.05
C THR A 103 -9.95 -4.98 4.20
N PHE A 104 -8.93 -5.84 4.25
CA PHE A 104 -7.65 -5.58 3.62
C PHE A 104 -7.58 -6.26 2.25
N PRO A 105 -7.31 -5.51 1.16
CA PRO A 105 -7.31 -6.00 -0.23
C PRO A 105 -6.40 -7.18 -0.60
N ALA A 106 -5.56 -7.63 0.32
CA ALA A 106 -4.56 -8.67 0.09
C ALA A 106 -4.57 -9.71 1.22
N ASP A 107 -5.68 -9.81 1.95
CA ASP A 107 -5.87 -10.68 3.10
C ASP A 107 -7.32 -11.18 3.12
N ALA A 108 -7.53 -12.33 2.49
CA ALA A 108 -8.83 -13.00 2.40
C ALA A 108 -9.43 -13.38 3.77
N ALA A 109 -8.67 -13.24 4.87
CA ALA A 109 -9.13 -13.49 6.24
C ALA A 109 -9.41 -12.20 7.04
N SER A 110 -9.21 -11.02 6.44
CA SER A 110 -9.39 -9.72 7.08
C SER A 110 -10.85 -9.44 7.44
N PRO A 111 -11.11 -8.78 8.58
CA PRO A 111 -11.91 -9.30 9.68
C PRO A 111 -13.31 -9.77 9.29
N GLU A 112 -13.57 -11.03 9.67
CA GLU A 112 -14.82 -11.77 9.63
C GLU A 112 -15.58 -11.65 8.31
N GLU A 113 -15.49 -12.72 7.51
CA GLU A 113 -16.60 -13.24 6.72
C GLU A 113 -17.85 -13.32 7.60
N THR A 114 -18.49 -12.18 7.90
CA THR A 114 -19.82 -12.21 8.45
C THR A 114 -20.64 -12.91 7.38
N TRP A 115 -21.30 -13.99 7.81
CA TRP A 115 -22.05 -14.96 7.02
C TRP A 115 -22.96 -14.32 5.94
N SER A 116 -23.29 -13.04 6.09
CA SER A 116 -23.86 -12.12 5.10
C SER A 116 -23.27 -12.25 3.69
N TRP A 117 -21.97 -12.01 3.51
CA TRP A 117 -21.39 -11.95 2.15
C TRP A 117 -21.27 -13.33 1.49
N GLY A 118 -20.92 -14.36 2.26
CA GLY A 118 -20.93 -15.75 1.80
C GLY A 118 -22.34 -16.21 1.35
N THR A 119 -23.39 -15.75 2.03
CA THR A 119 -24.79 -16.04 1.67
C THR A 119 -25.24 -15.29 0.42
N ILE A 120 -24.89 -14.02 0.29
CA ILE A 120 -25.20 -13.22 -0.91
C ILE A 120 -24.56 -13.84 -2.16
N LYS A 121 -23.33 -14.36 -2.04
CA LYS A 121 -22.64 -15.07 -3.14
C LYS A 121 -23.31 -16.40 -3.52
N ALA A 122 -24.00 -17.10 -2.62
CA ALA A 122 -24.73 -18.31 -2.95
C ALA A 122 -25.99 -18.05 -3.80
N ILE A 123 -26.49 -16.81 -3.80
CA ILE A 123 -27.70 -16.41 -4.54
C ILE A 123 -27.37 -15.86 -5.95
N HIS A 124 -26.14 -15.40 -6.17
CA HIS A 124 -25.72 -14.74 -7.41
C HIS A 124 -24.65 -15.53 -8.22
N ARG A 125 -24.44 -16.81 -7.90
CA ARG A 125 -23.64 -17.75 -8.70
C ARG A 125 -24.53 -18.52 -9.67
#